data_AF-A0A351XJL6-F1
#
_entry.id   AF-A0A351XJL6-F1
#
_cell.length_a   1.000
_cell.length_b   1.000
_cell.length_c   1.000
_cell.angle_alpha   90.00
_cell.angle_beta   90.00
_cell.angle_gamma   90.00
#
_symmetry.space_group_name_H-M   'P 1'
#
loop_
_entity.id
_entity.type
_entity.pdbx_description
1 polymer ?
#
loop_
_entity_poly.entity_id
_entity_poly.type
_entity_poly.pdbx_seq_one_letter_code
_entity_poly.pdbx_strand_id
1 'polypeptide(L)'
;INRAYDVYKELTDYQTGLNNEIEKQVNKINEISDGIAEYNTIIAQIEASGVQNANDYRDARNLLLDELAEYTYFTYREDIDGKMQVYVSGAPLVIEGNSYHMKCERLSEDTGMYKVIWEDNGYGDVYNLDKAYSNKYMTDTGSLYGTLTARGKKFANYTDLPAPPKKPLREDYKQEDGTIDEDTYNEDYEAYEIAYKQFEEDTKVFNNTTGNSILTKIESQFDKLIHDMVTMMNDVFCPNIDFETDGVTGVDANGIDVTLEEGKYRILDVINCPTGADDEVTIGEELFKRIGTERYNVIILDSALTAEDGTVLTQEFTDTDGTTKHKLYVYNEEQDDNIFSQYTIRNLEMNDKILANYSLLPVMSNPQAGENGVYSQGPGGIYDTLLKKWYEKSAVLDPNTPLTVYAYSDYYKGMIDGLSTQGHVWKTMLDDQTKLVESIEDKRQQMAGVATDEELVYLLQYQHAFNAASRYINTIDQMLQHLIERMA
;
A
#
# COMPACT_ATOMS: atom_id res chain seq x y z
N ILE A 1 -15.32 2.45 15.87
CA ILE A 1 -15.52 1.76 14.58
C ILE A 1 -15.94 2.73 13.49
N ASN A 2 -17.14 3.35 13.49
CA ASN A 2 -17.59 4.22 12.38
C ASN A 2 -16.56 5.27 11.93
N ARG A 3 -15.95 6.00 12.87
CA ARG A 3 -14.89 6.97 12.53
C ARG A 3 -13.65 6.33 11.88
N ALA A 4 -13.27 5.13 12.31
CA ALA A 4 -12.16 4.40 11.70
C ALA A 4 -12.52 3.96 10.28
N TYR A 5 -13.76 3.50 10.07
CA TYR A 5 -14.28 3.20 8.75
C TYR A 5 -14.30 4.43 7.83
N ASP A 6 -14.74 5.59 8.33
CA ASP A 6 -14.76 6.83 7.54
C ASP A 6 -13.35 7.24 7.11
N VAL A 7 -12.36 7.18 8.02
CA VAL A 7 -10.95 7.47 7.69
C VAL A 7 -10.40 6.48 6.67
N TYR A 8 -10.64 5.18 6.86
CA TYR A 8 -10.22 4.15 5.91
C TYR A 8 -10.84 4.37 4.52
N LYS A 9 -12.13 4.73 4.50
CA LYS A 9 -12.83 5.03 3.25
C LYS A 9 -12.22 6.24 2.54
N GLU A 10 -11.90 7.31 3.25
CA GLU A 10 -11.23 8.48 2.65
C GLU A 10 -9.88 8.13 2.03
N LEU A 11 -9.08 7.27 2.69
CA LEU A 11 -7.80 6.79 2.16
C LEU A 11 -7.99 5.96 0.88
N THR A 12 -8.92 5.01 0.90
CA THR A 12 -9.19 4.12 -0.24
C THR A 12 -9.86 4.85 -1.42
N ASP A 13 -10.73 5.84 -1.15
CA ASP A 13 -11.30 6.72 -2.17
C ASP A 13 -10.20 7.58 -2.82
N TYR A 14 -9.25 8.09 -2.04
CA TYR A 14 -8.09 8.81 -2.57
C TYR A 14 -7.19 7.91 -3.43
N GLN A 15 -6.92 6.67 -2.97
CA GLN A 15 -6.17 5.67 -3.74
C GLN A 15 -6.88 5.33 -5.07
N THR A 16 -8.20 5.21 -5.06
CA THR A 16 -9.03 5.02 -6.27
C THR A 16 -8.96 6.24 -7.20
N GLY A 17 -8.95 7.45 -6.64
CA GLY A 17 -8.73 8.68 -7.37
C GLY A 17 -7.41 8.70 -8.13
N LEU A 18 -6.31 8.31 -7.47
CA LEU A 18 -5.00 8.16 -8.12
C LEU A 18 -5.02 7.07 -9.20
N ASN A 19 -5.76 5.98 -8.98
CA ASN A 19 -5.91 4.93 -9.98
C ASN A 19 -6.54 5.44 -11.28
N ASN A 20 -7.58 6.28 -11.18
CA ASN A 20 -8.20 6.92 -12.34
C ASN A 20 -7.28 7.98 -12.98
N GLU A 21 -6.46 8.66 -12.18
CA GLU A 21 -5.51 9.65 -12.69
C GLU A 21 -4.41 9.01 -13.55
N ILE A 22 -3.95 7.81 -13.17
CA ILE A 22 -3.02 7.01 -13.97
C ILE A 22 -3.56 6.76 -15.38
N GLU A 23 -4.84 6.40 -15.51
CA GLU A 23 -5.46 6.16 -16.81
C GLU A 23 -5.50 7.44 -17.66
N LYS A 24 -5.81 8.59 -17.06
CA LYS A 24 -5.77 9.88 -17.77
C LYS A 24 -4.37 10.24 -18.24
N GLN A 25 -3.36 10.03 -17.40
CA GLN A 25 -1.97 10.31 -17.76
C GLN A 25 -1.48 9.39 -18.88
N VAL A 26 -1.86 8.10 -18.87
CA VAL A 26 -1.58 7.18 -19.97
C VAL A 26 -2.22 7.65 -21.27
N ASN A 27 -3.49 8.05 -21.24
CA ASN A 27 -4.17 8.60 -22.42
C ASN A 27 -3.47 9.86 -22.93
N LYS A 28 -3.06 10.75 -22.02
CA LYS A 28 -2.35 11.98 -22.37
C LYS A 28 -0.97 11.70 -22.99
N ILE A 29 -0.22 10.73 -22.47
CA ILE A 29 1.04 10.27 -23.08
C ILE A 29 0.80 9.76 -24.50
N ASN A 30 -0.24 8.96 -24.72
CA ASN A 30 -0.58 8.46 -26.04
C ASN A 30 -0.91 9.61 -27.01
N GLU A 31 -1.74 10.57 -26.60
CA GLU A 31 -2.06 11.78 -27.39
C GLU A 31 -0.80 12.58 -27.75
N ILE A 32 0.10 12.78 -26.79
CA ILE A 32 1.38 13.46 -27.01
C ILE A 32 2.24 12.67 -28.01
N SER A 33 2.32 11.34 -27.86
CA SER A 33 3.09 10.48 -28.76
C SER A 33 2.57 10.54 -30.20
N ASP A 34 1.25 10.63 -30.38
CA ASP A 34 0.62 10.76 -31.70
C ASP A 34 0.97 12.11 -32.34
N GLY A 35 0.93 13.19 -31.56
CA GLY A 35 1.34 14.51 -32.03
C GLY A 35 2.82 14.57 -32.41
N ILE A 36 3.71 13.93 -31.65
CA ILE A 36 5.14 13.84 -31.99
C ILE A 36 5.32 13.06 -33.31
N ALA A 37 4.62 11.94 -33.47
CA ALA A 37 4.67 11.11 -34.69
C ALA A 37 4.14 11.87 -35.92
N GLU A 38 3.06 12.64 -35.76
CA GLU A 38 2.52 13.51 -36.80
C GLU A 38 3.54 14.58 -37.22
N TYR A 39 4.11 15.31 -36.27
CA TYR A 39 5.12 16.32 -36.58
C TYR A 39 6.39 15.73 -37.18
N ASN A 40 6.84 14.55 -36.73
CA ASN A 40 7.94 13.84 -37.37
C ASN A 40 7.66 13.56 -38.85
N THR A 41 6.43 13.17 -39.19
CA THR A 41 6.03 12.92 -40.58
C THR A 41 6.06 14.20 -41.41
N ILE A 42 5.54 15.31 -40.87
CA ILE A 42 5.52 16.61 -41.54
C ILE A 42 6.95 17.14 -41.76
N ILE A 43 7.78 17.11 -40.71
CA ILE A 43 9.18 17.55 -40.76
C ILE A 43 9.94 16.75 -41.82
N ALA A 44 9.82 15.42 -41.79
CA ALA A 44 10.48 14.55 -42.77
C ALA A 44 10.04 14.86 -44.21
N GLN A 45 8.76 15.22 -44.44
CA GLN A 45 8.27 15.59 -45.78
C GLN A 45 8.81 16.94 -46.27
N ILE A 46 8.86 17.95 -45.41
CA ILE A 46 9.36 19.29 -45.74
C ILE A 46 10.87 19.25 -46.00
N GLU A 47 11.60 18.57 -45.11
CA GLU A 47 13.07 18.51 -45.11
C GLU A 47 13.63 17.47 -46.09
N ALA A 48 12.80 16.59 -46.67
CA ALA A 48 13.21 15.61 -47.67
C ALA A 48 13.94 16.21 -48.89
N SER A 49 13.63 17.46 -49.23
CA SER A 49 14.27 18.18 -50.34
C SER A 49 15.67 18.72 -49.99
N GLY A 50 16.02 18.80 -48.71
CA GLY A 50 17.26 19.42 -48.21
C GLY A 50 17.35 20.94 -48.40
N VAL A 51 16.28 21.60 -48.85
CA VAL A 51 16.25 23.04 -49.16
C VAL A 51 15.42 23.84 -48.14
N GLN A 52 14.38 23.23 -47.57
CA GLN A 52 13.48 23.87 -46.59
C GLN A 52 13.66 23.22 -45.23
N ASN A 53 13.66 24.02 -44.17
CA ASN A 53 13.65 23.55 -42.78
C ASN A 53 12.26 23.76 -42.17
N ALA A 54 11.80 22.78 -41.39
CA ALA A 54 10.48 22.79 -40.78
C ALA A 54 10.51 23.35 -39.35
N ASN A 55 11.10 24.53 -39.15
CA ASN A 55 11.39 25.10 -37.82
C ASN A 55 10.14 25.18 -36.91
N ASP A 56 9.03 25.74 -37.40
CA ASP A 56 7.79 25.86 -36.61
C ASP A 56 7.27 24.49 -36.11
N TYR A 57 7.37 23.46 -36.95
CA TYR A 57 6.95 22.10 -36.58
C TYR A 57 7.94 21.43 -35.64
N ARG A 58 9.24 21.73 -35.76
CA ARG A 58 10.26 21.29 -34.80
C ARG A 58 10.00 21.90 -33.42
N ASP A 59 9.64 23.17 -33.36
CA ASP A 59 9.31 23.85 -32.10
C ASP A 59 8.04 23.28 -31.47
N ALA A 60 6.97 23.07 -32.26
CA ALA A 60 5.75 22.44 -31.79
C ALA A 60 5.99 21.01 -31.25
N ARG A 61 6.85 20.24 -31.92
CA ARG A 61 7.28 18.91 -31.49
C ARG A 61 8.09 18.96 -30.21
N ASN A 62 8.97 19.95 -30.05
CA ASN A 62 9.76 20.12 -28.83
C ASN A 62 8.88 20.50 -27.63
N LEU A 63 7.83 21.30 -27.85
CA LEU A 63 6.84 21.60 -26.81
C LEU A 63 6.11 20.34 -26.32
N LEU A 64 5.79 19.42 -27.25
CA LEU A 64 5.23 18.11 -26.89
C LEU A 64 6.20 17.23 -26.11
N LEU A 65 7.51 17.32 -26.39
CA LEU A 65 8.53 16.64 -25.58
C LEU A 65 8.64 17.22 -24.17
N ASP A 66 8.55 18.55 -24.03
CA ASP A 66 8.52 19.21 -22.73
C ASP A 66 7.30 18.75 -21.93
N GLU A 67 6.12 18.71 -22.56
CA GLU A 67 4.89 18.20 -21.94
C GLU A 67 5.01 16.71 -21.57
N LEU A 68 5.62 15.88 -22.43
CA LEU A 68 5.86 14.46 -22.14
C LEU A 68 6.74 14.26 -20.89
N ALA A 69 7.71 15.15 -20.68
CA ALA A 69 8.65 15.06 -19.56
C ALA A 69 7.97 15.22 -18.19
N GLU A 70 6.82 15.89 -18.13
CA GLU A 70 6.01 16.00 -16.90
C GLU A 70 5.41 14.65 -16.48
N TYR A 71 5.13 13.78 -17.45
CA TYR A 71 4.46 12.50 -17.23
C TYR A 71 5.44 11.34 -17.07
N THR A 72 6.48 11.28 -17.90
CA THR A 72 7.43 10.17 -17.88
C THR A 72 8.83 10.61 -18.27
N TYR A 73 9.83 9.97 -17.66
CA TYR A 73 11.17 10.02 -18.21
C TYR A 73 11.22 9.31 -19.56
N PHE A 74 11.92 9.91 -20.50
CA PHE A 74 12.16 9.33 -21.82
C PHE A 74 13.59 9.64 -22.28
N THR A 75 14.03 8.87 -23.26
CA THR A 75 15.24 9.18 -24.03
C THR A 75 14.84 9.39 -25.48
N TYR A 76 15.50 10.29 -26.17
CA TYR A 76 15.23 10.54 -27.58
C TYR A 76 16.52 10.55 -28.41
N ARG A 77 16.37 10.27 -29.70
CA ARG A 77 17.42 10.38 -30.71
C ARG A 77 16.82 10.95 -31.97
N GLU A 78 17.51 11.92 -32.56
CA GLU A 78 17.15 12.48 -33.86
C GLU A 78 18.18 12.05 -34.91
N ASP A 79 17.70 11.55 -36.04
CA ASP A 79 18.55 11.21 -37.19
C ASP A 79 18.84 12.44 -38.07
N ILE A 80 19.79 12.30 -39.00
CA ILE A 80 20.21 13.37 -39.92
C ILE A 80 19.07 13.89 -40.81
N ASP A 81 18.04 13.07 -41.01
CA ASP A 81 16.82 13.40 -41.77
C ASP A 81 15.72 14.03 -40.89
N GLY A 82 16.03 14.42 -39.64
CA GLY A 82 15.07 15.06 -38.72
C GLY A 82 14.06 14.13 -38.07
N LYS A 83 14.16 12.83 -38.34
CA LYS A 83 13.29 11.79 -37.78
C LYS A 83 13.67 11.52 -36.33
N MET A 84 12.77 11.82 -35.41
CA MET A 84 12.98 11.57 -33.99
C MET A 84 12.43 10.23 -33.55
N GLN A 85 13.17 9.57 -32.66
CA GLN A 85 12.75 8.37 -31.96
C GLN A 85 12.70 8.69 -30.47
N VAL A 86 11.63 8.27 -29.80
CA VAL A 86 11.41 8.47 -28.36
C VAL A 86 11.21 7.10 -27.70
N TYR A 87 11.92 6.86 -26.61
CA TYR A 87 11.89 5.62 -25.86
C TYR A 87 11.56 5.88 -24.38
N VAL A 88 10.64 5.09 -23.83
CA VAL A 88 10.27 5.08 -22.41
C VAL A 88 10.58 3.70 -21.86
N SER A 89 11.30 3.62 -20.73
CA SER A 89 11.69 2.36 -20.09
C SER A 89 12.35 1.33 -21.03
N GLY A 90 13.08 1.80 -22.06
CA GLY A 90 13.75 0.95 -23.04
C GLY A 90 12.86 0.44 -24.18
N ALA A 91 11.58 0.78 -24.20
CA ALA A 91 10.63 0.46 -25.26
C ALA A 91 10.32 1.71 -26.11
N PRO A 92 10.06 1.55 -27.42
CA PRO A 92 9.76 2.68 -28.28
C PRO A 92 8.36 3.22 -28.00
N LEU A 93 8.27 4.52 -27.79
CA LEU A 93 7.02 5.29 -27.73
C LEU A 93 6.72 5.92 -29.10
N VAL A 94 7.75 6.45 -29.77
CA VAL A 94 7.64 7.00 -31.13
C VAL A 94 8.85 6.55 -31.95
N ILE A 95 8.61 6.06 -33.17
CA ILE A 95 9.65 5.82 -34.17
C ILE A 95 9.17 6.39 -35.51
N GLU A 96 9.93 7.34 -36.03
CA GLU A 96 9.59 8.03 -37.27
C GLU A 96 8.17 8.64 -37.19
N GLY A 97 7.27 8.26 -38.10
CA GLY A 97 5.88 8.69 -38.12
C GLY A 97 4.90 7.77 -37.38
N ASN A 98 5.39 6.81 -36.59
CA ASN A 98 4.55 5.88 -35.85
C ASN A 98 4.69 6.08 -34.34
N SER A 99 3.56 6.07 -33.65
CA SER A 99 3.45 6.00 -32.20
C SER A 99 3.10 4.58 -31.75
N TYR A 100 3.54 4.23 -30.54
CA TYR A 100 3.22 2.96 -29.88
C TYR A 100 2.55 3.27 -28.55
N HIS A 101 1.32 2.79 -28.36
CA HIS A 101 0.52 3.17 -27.22
C HIS A 101 0.77 2.31 -25.98
N MET A 102 0.57 2.94 -24.84
CA MET A 102 0.44 2.31 -23.54
C MET A 102 -1.03 2.13 -23.20
N LYS A 103 -1.36 1.17 -22.34
CA LYS A 103 -2.70 1.02 -21.77
C LYS A 103 -2.66 0.61 -20.30
N CYS A 104 -3.74 0.88 -19.60
CA CYS A 104 -3.94 0.38 -18.24
C CYS A 104 -4.53 -1.03 -18.27
N GLU A 105 -3.92 -1.93 -17.50
CA GLU A 105 -4.43 -3.27 -17.24
C GLU A 105 -4.60 -3.45 -15.73
N ARG A 106 -5.62 -4.19 -15.29
CA ARG A 106 -5.78 -4.48 -13.85
C ARG A 106 -4.68 -5.42 -13.36
N LEU A 107 -4.10 -5.12 -12.20
CA LEU A 107 -3.12 -5.96 -11.50
C LEU A 107 -3.73 -7.30 -11.09
N SER A 108 -4.96 -7.26 -10.54
CA SER A 108 -5.78 -8.41 -10.19
C SER A 108 -7.25 -7.99 -10.25
N GLU A 109 -8.17 -8.97 -10.41
CA GLU A 109 -9.60 -8.71 -10.28
C GLU A 109 -9.98 -8.23 -8.86
N ASP A 110 -9.23 -8.67 -7.84
CA ASP A 110 -9.53 -8.39 -6.44
C ASP A 110 -9.09 -7.00 -5.96
N THR A 111 -8.01 -6.46 -6.54
CA THR A 111 -7.42 -5.19 -6.06
C THR A 111 -8.02 -3.97 -6.75
N GLY A 112 -8.51 -4.13 -7.98
CA GLY A 112 -9.02 -3.01 -8.79
C GLY A 112 -7.95 -2.00 -9.24
N MET A 113 -6.68 -2.22 -8.92
CA MET A 113 -5.57 -1.30 -9.21
C MET A 113 -4.97 -1.55 -10.60
N TYR A 114 -4.56 -0.49 -11.29
CA TYR A 114 -3.94 -0.58 -12.61
C TYR A 114 -2.43 -0.77 -12.57
N LYS A 115 -1.90 -1.53 -13.51
CA LYS A 115 -0.54 -1.41 -14.02
C LYS A 115 -0.59 -0.83 -15.43
N VAL A 116 0.53 -0.29 -15.88
CA VAL A 116 0.66 0.24 -17.25
C VAL A 116 1.46 -0.74 -18.07
N ILE A 117 0.90 -1.15 -19.20
CA ILE A 117 1.51 -2.10 -20.13
C ILE A 117 1.59 -1.47 -21.52
N TRP A 118 2.52 -1.95 -22.33
CA TRP A 118 2.54 -1.62 -23.76
C TRP A 118 1.46 -2.42 -24.51
N GLU A 119 0.76 -1.77 -25.44
CA GLU A 119 -0.42 -2.38 -26.07
C GLU A 119 -0.11 -3.56 -26.99
N ASP A 120 0.92 -3.46 -27.86
CA ASP A 120 1.09 -4.38 -28.99
C ASP A 120 2.55 -4.72 -29.39
N ASN A 121 3.55 -4.42 -28.55
CA ASN A 121 4.97 -4.54 -28.93
C ASN A 121 5.76 -5.66 -28.23
N GLY A 122 5.15 -6.41 -27.30
CA GLY A 122 5.81 -7.52 -26.60
C GLY A 122 6.78 -7.11 -25.48
N TYR A 123 6.80 -5.83 -25.08
CA TYR A 123 7.69 -5.33 -24.02
C TYR A 123 7.12 -5.52 -22.60
N GLY A 124 5.83 -5.85 -22.47
CA GLY A 124 5.18 -6.11 -21.18
C GLY A 124 4.87 -4.84 -20.39
N ASP A 125 5.14 -4.87 -19.08
CA ASP A 125 4.89 -3.76 -18.16
C ASP A 125 5.83 -2.57 -18.43
N VAL A 126 5.29 -1.35 -18.48
CA VAL A 126 6.07 -0.12 -18.73
C VAL A 126 6.97 0.22 -17.55
N TYR A 127 6.50 -0.03 -16.32
CA TYR A 127 7.21 0.27 -15.08
C TYR A 127 7.28 -0.95 -14.17
N ASN A 128 8.41 -1.11 -13.48
CA ASN A 128 8.61 -2.18 -12.51
C ASN A 128 8.15 -1.73 -11.12
N LEU A 129 6.92 -2.07 -10.75
CA LEU A 129 6.33 -1.68 -9.47
C LEU A 129 6.90 -2.44 -8.25
N ASP A 130 7.81 -3.39 -8.43
CA ASP A 130 8.47 -4.15 -7.35
C ASP A 130 9.79 -3.51 -6.89
N LYS A 131 10.11 -2.32 -7.38
CA LYS A 131 11.32 -1.59 -6.99
C LYS A 131 10.98 -0.35 -6.19
N ALA A 132 11.62 -0.21 -5.04
CA ALA A 132 11.52 0.98 -4.22
C ALA A 132 11.94 2.26 -4.99
N TYR A 133 11.43 3.40 -4.52
CA TYR A 133 11.85 4.73 -4.96
C TYR A 133 13.38 4.86 -4.93
N SER A 134 13.98 5.18 -6.08
CA SER A 134 15.42 5.28 -6.22
C SER A 134 15.82 6.07 -7.46
N ASN A 135 16.58 7.14 -7.22
CA ASN A 135 17.28 7.88 -8.27
C ASN A 135 18.17 6.96 -9.12
N LYS A 136 18.84 5.98 -8.50
CA LYS A 136 19.69 5.00 -9.20
C LYS A 136 18.92 4.20 -10.25
N TYR A 137 17.67 3.87 -9.96
CA TYR A 137 16.81 3.09 -10.84
C TYR A 137 15.82 3.97 -11.62
N MET A 138 15.91 5.29 -11.49
CA MET A 138 15.04 6.29 -12.10
C MET A 138 13.55 6.03 -11.82
N THR A 139 13.25 5.42 -10.68
CA THR A 139 11.87 5.16 -10.25
C THR A 139 11.21 6.38 -9.59
N ASP A 140 11.94 7.49 -9.54
CA ASP A 140 11.56 8.79 -9.01
C ASP A 140 11.27 9.83 -10.13
N THR A 141 10.93 9.37 -11.33
CA THR A 141 10.81 10.22 -12.52
C THR A 141 9.41 10.18 -13.14
N GLY A 142 8.92 11.36 -13.51
CA GLY A 142 7.59 11.53 -14.12
C GLY A 142 6.42 11.37 -13.14
N SER A 143 5.36 12.12 -13.38
CA SER A 143 4.15 12.05 -12.56
C SER A 143 3.44 10.69 -12.64
N LEU A 144 3.55 9.97 -13.75
CA LEU A 144 2.88 8.68 -13.94
C LEU A 144 3.46 7.61 -13.00
N TYR A 145 4.78 7.46 -13.01
CA TYR A 145 5.43 6.48 -12.15
C TYR A 145 5.36 6.91 -10.67
N GLY A 146 5.44 8.21 -10.39
CA GLY A 146 5.20 8.76 -9.05
C GLY A 146 3.79 8.42 -8.53
N THR A 147 2.76 8.56 -9.37
CA THR A 147 1.36 8.26 -9.01
C THR A 147 1.14 6.76 -8.81
N LEU A 148 1.69 5.92 -9.70
CA LEU A 148 1.69 4.46 -9.55
C LEU A 148 2.33 4.02 -8.22
N THR A 149 3.46 4.63 -7.88
CA THR A 149 4.20 4.35 -6.64
C THR A 149 3.45 4.84 -5.41
N ALA A 150 2.95 6.08 -5.42
CA ALA A 150 2.19 6.65 -4.29
C ALA A 150 0.90 5.87 -4.02
N ARG A 151 0.20 5.43 -5.08
CA ARG A 151 -1.03 4.63 -5.00
C ARG A 151 -0.79 3.22 -4.44
N GLY A 152 0.30 2.57 -4.84
CA GLY A 152 0.55 1.17 -4.47
C GLY A 152 -0.22 0.16 -5.34
N LYS A 153 -0.28 -1.10 -4.88
CA LYS A 153 -0.77 -2.24 -5.69
C LYS A 153 -2.13 -2.79 -5.26
N LYS A 154 -2.54 -2.50 -4.03
CA LYS A 154 -3.78 -2.97 -3.40
C LYS A 154 -4.13 -2.05 -2.23
N PHE A 155 -5.38 -2.13 -1.77
CA PHE A 155 -5.73 -1.62 -0.45
C PHE A 155 -5.02 -2.47 0.61
N ALA A 156 -4.19 -1.85 1.43
CA ALA A 156 -3.45 -2.57 2.45
C ALA A 156 -4.28 -2.77 3.73
N ASN A 157 -3.92 -3.79 4.50
CA ASN A 157 -4.47 -4.06 5.82
C ASN A 157 -3.32 -4.33 6.82
N TYR A 158 -3.64 -4.69 8.06
CA TYR A 158 -2.63 -4.91 9.08
C TYR A 158 -1.66 -6.07 8.77
N THR A 159 -2.06 -7.07 7.96
CA THR A 159 -1.18 -8.21 7.61
C THR A 159 -0.06 -7.82 6.66
N ASP A 160 -0.22 -6.69 5.96
CA ASP A 160 0.83 -6.10 5.14
C ASP A 160 1.94 -5.41 5.95
N LEU A 161 1.80 -5.31 7.27
CA LEU A 161 2.83 -4.74 8.16
C LEU A 161 3.52 -5.86 8.96
N PRO A 162 4.75 -6.27 8.60
CA PRO A 162 5.47 -7.32 9.31
C PRO A 162 5.61 -6.98 10.80
N ALA A 163 5.23 -7.93 11.66
CA ALA A 163 5.38 -7.80 13.10
C ALA A 163 6.67 -8.50 13.56
N PRO A 164 7.53 -7.84 14.35
CA PRO A 164 8.72 -8.50 14.87
C PRO A 164 8.33 -9.57 15.89
N PRO A 165 8.99 -10.75 15.87
CA PRO A 165 8.74 -11.78 16.86
C PRO A 165 9.16 -11.29 18.25
N LYS A 166 8.42 -11.70 19.29
CA LYS A 166 8.77 -11.38 20.68
C LYS A 166 10.04 -12.13 21.05
N LYS A 167 11.06 -11.40 21.47
CA LYS A 167 12.30 -12.00 21.96
C LYS A 167 12.06 -12.67 23.32
N PRO A 168 12.39 -13.97 23.49
CA PRO A 168 12.33 -14.62 24.79
C PRO A 168 13.36 -13.99 25.74
N LEU A 169 12.90 -13.60 26.93
CA LEU A 169 13.78 -13.07 27.98
C LEU A 169 14.10 -14.19 28.95
N ARG A 170 15.38 -14.42 29.23
CA ARG A 170 15.83 -15.51 30.11
C ARG A 170 15.19 -15.48 31.51
N GLU A 171 14.81 -14.30 32.01
CA GLU A 171 14.12 -14.17 33.30
C GLU A 171 12.68 -14.71 33.28
N ASP A 172 12.03 -14.79 32.11
CA ASP A 172 10.67 -15.32 31.97
C ASP A 172 10.62 -16.83 32.21
N TYR A 173 11.76 -17.51 32.14
CA TYR A 173 11.92 -18.97 32.33
C TYR A 173 12.43 -19.32 33.73
N LYS A 174 12.34 -18.38 34.66
CA LYS A 174 12.75 -18.59 36.04
C LYS A 174 11.67 -19.36 36.79
N GLN A 175 12.06 -20.51 37.33
CA GLN A 175 11.20 -21.37 38.13
C GLN A 175 11.04 -20.82 39.57
N GLU A 176 10.07 -21.35 40.31
CA GLU A 176 9.80 -20.94 41.70
C GLU A 176 11.00 -21.09 42.64
N ASP A 177 11.89 -22.06 42.37
CA ASP A 177 13.11 -22.30 43.13
C ASP A 177 14.28 -21.35 42.76
N GLY A 178 14.06 -20.48 41.78
CA GLY A 178 15.00 -19.51 41.27
C GLY A 178 15.99 -20.03 40.22
N THR A 179 15.89 -21.30 39.82
CA THR A 179 16.62 -21.85 38.66
C THR A 179 15.98 -21.39 37.35
N ILE A 180 16.73 -21.45 36.24
CA ILE A 180 16.22 -21.14 34.90
C ILE A 180 15.99 -22.45 34.16
N ASP A 181 14.83 -22.59 33.53
CA ASP A 181 14.57 -23.64 32.55
C ASP A 181 15.31 -23.33 31.24
N GLU A 182 16.58 -23.73 31.19
CA GLU A 182 17.45 -23.48 30.04
C GLU A 182 17.02 -24.26 28.79
N ASP A 183 16.42 -25.44 28.95
CA ASP A 183 16.04 -26.26 27.80
C ASP A 183 14.90 -25.56 27.03
N THR A 184 13.82 -25.19 27.73
CA THR A 184 12.70 -24.44 27.15
C THR A 184 13.14 -23.06 26.63
N TYR A 185 13.99 -22.34 27.37
CA TYR A 185 14.52 -21.04 26.91
C TYR A 185 15.31 -21.17 25.60
N ASN A 186 16.17 -22.19 25.48
CA ASN A 186 16.96 -22.40 24.27
C ASN A 186 16.08 -22.79 23.08
N GLU A 187 15.08 -23.65 23.27
CA GLU A 187 14.11 -24.03 22.23
C GLU A 187 13.34 -22.80 21.71
N ASP A 188 12.79 -21.98 22.60
CA ASP A 188 12.08 -20.75 22.24
C ASP A 188 13.02 -19.71 21.59
N TYR A 189 14.27 -19.64 22.02
CA TYR A 189 15.27 -18.76 21.43
C TYR A 189 15.62 -19.20 19.99
N GLU A 190 15.77 -20.50 19.75
CA GLU A 190 15.95 -21.05 18.40
C GLU A 190 14.75 -20.77 17.49
N ALA A 191 13.52 -20.94 18.00
CA ALA A 191 12.30 -20.58 17.29
C ALA A 191 12.24 -19.08 16.97
N TYR A 192 12.62 -18.23 17.91
CA TYR A 192 12.75 -16.78 17.71
C TYR A 192 13.77 -16.45 16.61
N GLU A 193 14.93 -17.09 16.56
CA GLU A 193 15.93 -16.84 15.52
C GLU A 193 15.42 -17.19 14.11
N ILE A 194 14.63 -18.27 13.99
CA ILE A 194 13.98 -18.66 12.73
C ILE A 194 12.94 -17.61 12.33
N ALA A 195 12.05 -17.25 13.26
CA ALA A 195 11.01 -16.25 13.03
C ALA A 195 11.60 -14.87 12.70
N TYR A 196 12.72 -14.49 13.33
CA TYR A 196 13.37 -13.20 13.09
C TYR A 196 13.98 -13.14 11.69
N LYS A 197 14.56 -14.25 11.19
CA LYS A 197 15.02 -14.33 9.79
C LYS A 197 13.87 -14.18 8.79
N GLN A 198 12.72 -14.80 9.07
CA GLN A 198 11.53 -14.63 8.24
C GLN A 198 11.05 -13.18 8.26
N PHE A 199 10.98 -12.55 9.43
CA PHE A 199 10.65 -11.13 9.59
C PHE A 199 11.60 -10.21 8.79
N GLU A 200 12.90 -10.50 8.74
CA GLU A 200 13.85 -9.73 7.92
C GLU A 200 13.55 -9.84 6.42
N GLU A 201 13.15 -11.02 5.93
CA GLU A 201 12.73 -11.20 4.54
C GLU A 201 11.41 -10.49 4.25
N ASP A 202 10.42 -10.63 5.14
CA ASP A 202 9.12 -9.95 5.01
C ASP A 202 9.29 -8.43 5.03
N THR A 203 10.22 -7.91 5.84
CA THR A 203 10.56 -6.48 5.87
C THR A 203 11.16 -6.01 4.54
N LYS A 204 11.95 -6.83 3.85
CA LYS A 204 12.46 -6.51 2.50
C LYS A 204 11.33 -6.48 1.47
N VAL A 205 10.39 -7.43 1.55
CA VAL A 205 9.21 -7.45 0.68
C VAL A 205 8.35 -6.22 0.93
N PHE A 206 8.08 -5.90 2.21
CA PHE A 206 7.38 -4.70 2.64
C PHE A 206 8.00 -3.44 2.05
N ASN A 207 9.31 -3.26 2.20
CA ASN A 207 10.03 -2.07 1.72
C ASN A 207 9.92 -1.85 0.20
N ASN A 208 9.70 -2.90 -0.57
CA ASN A 208 9.56 -2.82 -2.03
C ASN A 208 8.10 -2.81 -2.50
N THR A 209 7.14 -3.06 -1.60
CA THR A 209 5.71 -3.15 -1.91
C THR A 209 4.92 -2.16 -1.06
N THR A 210 4.34 -2.59 0.06
CA THR A 210 3.47 -1.78 0.93
C THR A 210 4.20 -0.58 1.53
N GLY A 211 5.44 -0.74 1.95
CA GLY A 211 6.26 0.33 2.55
C GLY A 211 6.75 1.37 1.54
N ASN A 212 6.76 1.06 0.25
CA ASN A 212 7.18 1.98 -0.82
C ASN A 212 6.07 2.97 -1.21
N SER A 213 4.81 2.59 -1.03
CA SER A 213 3.66 3.47 -1.26
C SER A 213 3.24 4.14 0.04
N ILE A 214 3.12 5.47 0.00
CA ILE A 214 2.68 6.24 1.17
C ILE A 214 1.26 5.86 1.59
N LEU A 215 0.36 5.61 0.62
CA LEU A 215 -1.02 5.25 0.93
C LEU A 215 -1.12 3.87 1.54
N THR A 216 -0.52 2.86 0.92
CA THR A 216 -0.60 1.49 1.46
C THR A 216 0.11 1.38 2.81
N LYS A 217 1.18 2.16 3.03
CA LYS A 217 1.85 2.23 4.34
C LYS A 217 0.92 2.84 5.41
N ILE A 218 0.24 3.94 5.12
CA ILE A 218 -0.69 4.55 6.08
C ILE A 218 -1.89 3.64 6.33
N GLU A 219 -2.44 3.02 5.27
CA GLU A 219 -3.54 2.06 5.37
C GLU A 219 -3.18 0.89 6.29
N SER A 220 -2.01 0.25 6.09
CA SER A 220 -1.59 -0.88 6.94
C SER A 220 -1.32 -0.47 8.38
N GLN A 221 -0.68 0.69 8.61
CA GLN A 221 -0.44 1.23 9.95
C GLN A 221 -1.74 1.56 10.69
N PHE A 222 -2.69 2.19 10.00
CA PHE A 222 -3.96 2.56 10.61
C PHE A 222 -4.85 1.34 10.89
N ASP A 223 -4.91 0.40 9.95
CA ASP A 223 -5.63 -0.86 10.14
C ASP A 223 -4.99 -1.69 11.28
N LYS A 224 -3.65 -1.72 11.38
CA LYS A 224 -2.92 -2.35 12.49
C LYS A 224 -3.27 -1.75 13.84
N LEU A 225 -3.34 -0.43 13.95
CA LEU A 225 -3.77 0.24 15.18
C LEU A 225 -5.16 -0.24 15.62
N ILE A 226 -6.12 -0.27 14.68
CA ILE A 226 -7.49 -0.67 15.00
C ILE A 226 -7.57 -2.17 15.33
N HIS A 227 -6.89 -3.01 14.55
CA HIS A 227 -6.78 -4.44 14.79
C HIS A 227 -6.22 -4.71 16.19
N ASP A 228 -5.05 -4.16 16.52
CA ASP A 228 -4.40 -4.40 17.82
C ASP A 228 -5.27 -3.87 18.98
N MET A 229 -5.96 -2.74 18.82
CA MET A 229 -6.89 -2.23 19.83
C MET A 229 -8.08 -3.17 20.03
N VAL A 230 -8.66 -3.68 18.94
CA VAL A 230 -9.82 -4.57 18.98
C VAL A 230 -9.45 -5.91 19.60
N THR A 231 -8.37 -6.54 19.14
CA THR A 231 -7.91 -7.83 19.65
C THR A 231 -7.50 -7.71 21.11
N MET A 232 -6.81 -6.63 21.51
CA MET A 232 -6.51 -6.35 22.91
C MET A 232 -7.77 -6.25 23.77
N MET A 233 -8.78 -5.48 23.34
CA MET A 233 -10.03 -5.35 24.08
C MET A 233 -10.77 -6.69 24.17
N ASN A 234 -10.91 -7.37 23.04
CA ASN A 234 -11.55 -8.67 22.95
C ASN A 234 -10.82 -9.72 23.82
N ASP A 235 -9.49 -9.78 23.82
CA ASP A 235 -8.69 -10.69 24.65
C ASP A 235 -8.78 -10.37 26.15
N VAL A 236 -9.11 -9.12 26.53
CA VAL A 236 -9.41 -8.77 27.92
C VAL A 236 -10.81 -9.27 28.34
N PHE A 237 -11.81 -9.19 27.45
CA PHE A 237 -13.16 -9.69 27.73
C PHE A 237 -13.25 -11.22 27.65
N CYS A 238 -12.49 -11.84 26.75
CA CYS A 238 -12.46 -13.28 26.52
C CYS A 238 -11.00 -13.72 26.34
N PRO A 239 -10.28 -13.95 27.47
CA PRO A 239 -8.89 -14.39 27.42
C PRO A 239 -8.78 -15.79 26.84
N ASN A 240 -7.73 -16.02 26.06
CA ASN A 240 -7.42 -17.32 25.46
C ASN A 240 -6.16 -17.92 26.07
N ILE A 241 -6.10 -19.25 26.12
CA ILE A 241 -4.93 -20.06 26.48
C ILE A 241 -4.58 -21.01 25.34
N ASP A 242 -3.31 -21.37 25.26
CA ASP A 242 -2.84 -22.40 24.31
C ASP A 242 -3.22 -23.79 24.82
N PHE A 243 -3.67 -24.64 23.90
CA PHE A 243 -4.15 -25.98 24.17
C PHE A 243 -3.62 -26.95 23.12
N GLU A 244 -2.78 -27.88 23.56
CA GLU A 244 -2.30 -28.99 22.73
C GLU A 244 -3.15 -30.22 23.01
N THR A 245 -3.52 -30.94 21.95
CA THR A 245 -4.36 -32.14 22.07
C THR A 245 -3.96 -33.21 21.07
N ASP A 246 -4.11 -34.48 21.47
CA ASP A 246 -4.05 -35.67 20.60
C ASP A 246 -5.39 -35.94 19.89
N GLY A 247 -6.38 -35.08 20.11
CA GLY A 247 -7.68 -35.08 19.46
C GLY A 247 -8.84 -35.03 20.45
N VAL A 248 -9.86 -34.24 20.12
CA VAL A 248 -11.08 -34.07 20.92
C VAL A 248 -12.29 -34.31 20.03
N THR A 249 -13.18 -35.22 20.41
CA THR A 249 -14.43 -35.47 19.69
C THR A 249 -15.62 -35.00 20.52
N GLY A 250 -16.54 -34.30 19.86
CA GLY A 250 -17.80 -33.84 20.44
C GLY A 250 -18.82 -33.55 19.35
N VAL A 251 -19.82 -32.73 19.68
CA VAL A 251 -20.82 -32.26 18.72
C VAL A 251 -20.82 -30.73 18.66
N ASP A 252 -21.11 -30.16 17.49
CA ASP A 252 -21.33 -28.72 17.36
C ASP A 252 -22.68 -28.29 17.95
N ALA A 253 -22.97 -27.00 17.90
CA ALA A 253 -24.25 -26.43 18.34
C ALA A 253 -25.49 -26.99 17.61
N ASN A 254 -25.32 -27.65 16.47
CA ASN A 254 -26.39 -28.27 15.68
C ASN A 254 -26.48 -29.80 15.89
N GLY A 255 -25.65 -30.37 16.77
CA GLY A 255 -25.59 -31.81 17.02
C GLY A 255 -24.85 -32.60 15.93
N ILE A 256 -24.02 -31.94 15.12
CA ILE A 256 -23.16 -32.57 14.12
C ILE A 256 -21.83 -32.95 14.79
N ASP A 257 -21.38 -34.19 14.57
CA ASP A 257 -20.09 -34.66 15.10
C ASP A 257 -18.93 -33.79 14.60
N VAL A 258 -18.09 -33.34 15.52
CA VAL A 258 -16.88 -32.55 15.25
C VAL A 258 -15.69 -33.19 15.96
N THR A 259 -14.59 -33.33 15.24
CA THR A 259 -13.32 -33.81 15.77
C THR A 259 -12.26 -32.73 15.59
N LEU A 260 -11.65 -32.29 16.69
CA LEU A 260 -10.38 -31.60 16.66
C LEU A 260 -9.30 -32.66 16.45
N GLU A 261 -8.49 -32.47 15.40
CA GLU A 261 -7.33 -33.32 15.11
C GLU A 261 -6.19 -33.00 16.06
N GLU A 262 -5.17 -33.87 16.08
CA GLU A 262 -3.93 -33.64 16.82
C GLU A 262 -3.30 -32.29 16.40
N GLY A 263 -3.03 -31.43 17.38
CA GLY A 263 -2.47 -30.11 17.10
C GLY A 263 -2.56 -29.11 18.25
N LYS A 264 -2.06 -27.90 17.99
CA LYS A 264 -2.13 -26.75 18.89
C LYS A 264 -3.30 -25.85 18.50
N TYR A 265 -4.12 -25.48 19.49
CA TYR A 265 -5.27 -24.61 19.33
C TYR A 265 -5.28 -23.54 20.41
N ARG A 266 -5.88 -22.39 20.13
CA ARG A 266 -6.25 -21.43 21.18
C ARG A 266 -7.68 -21.70 21.62
N ILE A 267 -7.89 -21.77 22.92
CA ILE A 267 -9.23 -21.96 23.50
C ILE A 267 -9.51 -20.87 24.52
N LEU A 268 -10.79 -20.62 24.80
CA LEU A 268 -11.18 -19.69 25.87
C LEU A 268 -10.68 -20.20 27.22
N ASP A 269 -10.05 -19.33 27.99
CA ASP A 269 -9.73 -19.58 29.40
C ASP A 269 -11.01 -19.46 30.23
N VAL A 270 -11.75 -20.56 30.33
CA VAL A 270 -13.06 -20.57 31.00
C VAL A 270 -13.01 -20.23 32.49
N ILE A 271 -11.84 -20.34 33.13
CA ILE A 271 -11.66 -20.00 34.55
C ILE A 271 -11.40 -18.52 34.73
N ASN A 272 -10.46 -17.96 33.96
CA ASN A 272 -10.06 -16.54 34.09
C ASN A 272 -10.93 -15.60 33.24
N CYS A 273 -11.76 -16.12 32.34
CA CYS A 273 -12.72 -15.33 31.58
C CYS A 273 -13.75 -14.71 32.53
N PRO A 274 -13.94 -13.37 32.52
CA PRO A 274 -15.06 -12.73 33.18
C PRO A 274 -16.40 -13.27 32.67
N THR A 275 -17.46 -13.03 33.41
CA THR A 275 -18.81 -13.50 33.08
C THR A 275 -19.75 -12.33 32.84
N GLY A 276 -20.80 -12.57 32.06
CA GLY A 276 -21.91 -11.64 31.91
C GLY A 276 -22.66 -11.43 33.23
N ALA A 277 -23.39 -10.32 33.31
CA ALA A 277 -24.33 -10.02 34.40
C ALA A 277 -25.73 -10.63 34.17
N ASP A 278 -25.86 -11.51 33.17
CA ASP A 278 -27.06 -12.28 32.86
C ASP A 278 -27.20 -13.51 33.77
N ASP A 279 -28.42 -14.07 33.82
CA ASP A 279 -28.72 -15.22 34.67
C ASP A 279 -27.99 -16.50 34.22
N GLU A 280 -27.58 -16.58 32.95
CA GLU A 280 -26.86 -17.73 32.39
C GLU A 280 -25.34 -17.63 32.61
N VAL A 281 -24.84 -16.53 33.17
CA VAL A 281 -23.41 -16.32 33.45
C VAL A 281 -22.60 -16.50 32.17
N THR A 282 -23.01 -15.82 31.10
CA THR A 282 -22.46 -15.99 29.76
C THR A 282 -20.96 -15.67 29.71
N ILE A 283 -20.18 -16.47 29.00
CA ILE A 283 -18.73 -16.25 28.75
C ILE A 283 -18.42 -16.29 27.26
N GLY A 284 -17.26 -15.76 26.88
CA GLY A 284 -16.76 -15.84 25.50
C GLY A 284 -17.45 -14.89 24.51
N GLU A 285 -18.30 -13.98 24.99
CA GLU A 285 -18.95 -12.98 24.13
C GLU A 285 -18.04 -11.76 23.93
N GLU A 286 -17.57 -11.57 22.70
CA GLU A 286 -16.62 -10.51 22.36
C GLU A 286 -17.29 -9.14 22.17
N LEU A 287 -16.56 -8.04 22.40
CA LEU A 287 -17.13 -6.70 22.25
C LEU A 287 -17.31 -6.31 20.78
N PHE A 288 -16.30 -6.64 19.97
CA PHE A 288 -16.29 -6.37 18.53
C PHE A 288 -16.23 -7.69 17.79
N LYS A 289 -17.06 -7.85 16.77
CA LYS A 289 -17.16 -9.09 16.00
C LYS A 289 -16.63 -8.92 14.59
N ARG A 290 -16.19 -10.05 14.01
CA ARG A 290 -15.91 -10.17 12.58
C ARG A 290 -17.22 -10.36 11.83
N ILE A 291 -17.36 -9.72 10.68
CA ILE A 291 -18.59 -9.86 9.88
C ILE A 291 -18.68 -11.30 9.36
N GLY A 292 -19.69 -12.05 9.82
CA GLY A 292 -19.95 -13.42 9.37
C GLY A 292 -19.08 -14.50 9.99
N THR A 293 -18.18 -14.18 10.93
CA THR A 293 -17.31 -15.14 11.62
C THR A 293 -17.42 -14.94 13.13
N GLU A 294 -17.95 -15.92 13.85
CA GLU A 294 -17.97 -15.91 15.32
C GLU A 294 -16.55 -16.05 15.88
N ARG A 295 -16.31 -15.55 17.09
CA ARG A 295 -15.00 -15.70 17.74
C ARG A 295 -14.62 -17.14 18.05
N TYR A 296 -15.59 -17.94 18.50
CA TYR A 296 -15.37 -19.31 18.95
C TYR A 296 -16.27 -20.29 18.21
N ASN A 297 -15.70 -21.42 17.81
CA ASN A 297 -16.48 -22.63 17.53
C ASN A 297 -16.70 -23.37 18.84
N VAL A 298 -17.97 -23.63 19.18
CA VAL A 298 -18.33 -24.33 20.41
C VAL A 298 -18.50 -25.82 20.13
N ILE A 299 -17.72 -26.64 20.82
CA ILE A 299 -17.83 -28.10 20.80
C ILE A 299 -18.41 -28.56 22.14
N ILE A 300 -19.47 -29.35 22.09
CA ILE A 300 -20.15 -29.92 23.25
C ILE A 300 -19.59 -31.31 23.52
N LEU A 301 -19.14 -31.52 24.75
CA LEU A 301 -18.52 -32.75 25.24
C LEU A 301 -19.38 -33.38 26.35
N ASP A 302 -19.31 -34.71 26.46
CA ASP A 302 -19.99 -35.49 27.51
C ASP A 302 -19.28 -35.41 28.87
N SER A 303 -18.01 -34.99 28.90
CA SER A 303 -17.19 -34.89 30.10
C SER A 303 -16.32 -33.64 30.08
N ALA A 304 -15.98 -33.14 31.27
CA ALA A 304 -15.05 -32.02 31.42
C ALA A 304 -13.68 -32.36 30.83
N LEU A 305 -13.04 -31.37 30.23
CA LEU A 305 -11.67 -31.45 29.77
C LEU A 305 -10.76 -30.65 30.71
N THR A 306 -9.62 -31.22 31.08
CA THR A 306 -8.64 -30.60 31.96
C THR A 306 -7.25 -30.69 31.35
N ALA A 307 -6.46 -29.63 31.46
CA ALA A 307 -5.04 -29.63 31.12
C ALA A 307 -4.23 -30.50 32.11
N GLU A 308 -2.97 -30.79 31.77
CA GLU A 308 -2.08 -31.61 32.60
C GLU A 308 -1.83 -31.03 34.00
N ASP A 309 -1.85 -29.70 34.11
CA ASP A 309 -1.71 -28.95 35.37
C ASP A 309 -3.00 -28.97 36.23
N GLY A 310 -4.08 -29.56 35.73
CA GLY A 310 -5.39 -29.63 36.38
C GLY A 310 -6.32 -28.46 36.07
N THR A 311 -5.92 -27.52 35.21
CA THR A 311 -6.78 -26.41 34.77
C THR A 311 -7.99 -26.93 34.00
N VAL A 312 -9.20 -26.53 34.38
CA VAL A 312 -10.44 -26.90 33.67
C VAL A 312 -10.57 -26.06 32.41
N LEU A 313 -10.80 -26.72 31.27
CA LEU A 313 -10.80 -26.10 29.93
C LEU A 313 -12.21 -25.94 29.34
N THR A 314 -13.23 -26.45 30.01
CA THR A 314 -14.61 -26.49 29.52
C THR A 314 -15.60 -25.90 30.49
N GLN A 315 -16.62 -25.20 29.98
CA GLN A 315 -17.72 -24.68 30.80
C GLN A 315 -18.82 -25.74 30.98
N GLU A 316 -19.18 -26.06 32.22
CA GLU A 316 -20.31 -26.94 32.53
C GLU A 316 -21.66 -26.24 32.24
N PHE A 317 -22.60 -26.98 31.64
CA PHE A 317 -23.99 -26.55 31.51
C PHE A 317 -24.96 -27.74 31.60
N THR A 318 -26.23 -27.45 31.88
CA THR A 318 -27.31 -28.45 31.83
C THR A 318 -28.00 -28.39 30.48
N ASP A 319 -27.99 -29.49 29.73
CA ASP A 319 -28.65 -29.59 28.43
C ASP A 319 -30.18 -29.71 28.58
N THR A 320 -30.90 -29.57 27.47
CA THR A 320 -32.38 -29.57 27.39
C THR A 320 -32.99 -30.86 27.94
N ASP A 321 -32.25 -31.97 27.89
CA ASP A 321 -32.65 -33.27 28.42
C ASP A 321 -32.34 -33.44 29.93
N GLY A 322 -31.74 -32.42 30.55
CA GLY A 322 -31.34 -32.42 31.96
C GLY A 322 -29.98 -33.08 32.23
N THR A 323 -29.23 -33.48 31.20
CA THR A 323 -27.88 -34.03 31.36
C THR A 323 -26.84 -32.92 31.51
N THR A 324 -25.81 -33.19 32.31
CA THR A 324 -24.66 -32.29 32.40
C THR A 324 -23.75 -32.50 31.19
N LYS A 325 -23.43 -31.41 30.50
CA LYS A 325 -22.55 -31.36 29.33
C LYS A 325 -21.51 -30.26 29.51
N HIS A 326 -20.49 -30.26 28.66
CA HIS A 326 -19.36 -29.34 28.77
C HIS A 326 -19.09 -28.64 27.43
N LYS A 327 -19.02 -27.31 27.42
CA LYS A 327 -18.67 -26.51 26.23
C LYS A 327 -17.17 -26.25 26.18
N LEU A 328 -16.54 -26.65 25.09
CA LEU A 328 -15.19 -26.25 24.71
C LEU A 328 -15.30 -25.11 23.67
N TYR A 329 -14.66 -23.98 23.95
CA TYR A 329 -14.67 -22.81 23.08
C TYR A 329 -13.36 -22.73 22.33
N VAL A 330 -13.35 -23.16 21.06
CA VAL A 330 -12.16 -23.17 20.21
C VAL A 330 -12.10 -21.87 19.43
N TYR A 331 -11.03 -21.10 19.58
CA TYR A 331 -10.86 -19.82 18.90
C TYR A 331 -10.75 -20.00 17.39
N ASN A 332 -11.51 -19.21 16.64
CA ASN A 332 -11.39 -19.13 15.19
C ASN A 332 -10.20 -18.25 14.83
N GLU A 333 -9.07 -18.88 14.51
CA GLU A 333 -7.83 -18.20 14.13
C GLU A 333 -8.00 -17.30 12.91
N GLU A 334 -7.26 -16.20 12.91
CA GLU A 334 -7.16 -15.30 11.76
C GLU A 334 -6.18 -15.91 10.75
N GLN A 335 -6.62 -16.08 9.51
CA GLN A 335 -5.81 -16.61 8.42
C GLN A 335 -5.43 -15.50 7.46
N ASP A 336 -4.16 -15.44 7.06
CA ASP A 336 -3.63 -14.37 6.21
C ASP A 336 -4.31 -14.28 4.84
N ASP A 337 -4.78 -15.41 4.30
CA ASP A 337 -5.46 -15.53 3.00
C ASP A 337 -6.99 -15.38 3.08
N ASN A 338 -7.57 -15.30 4.28
CA ASN A 338 -9.00 -15.20 4.49
C ASN A 338 -9.39 -13.91 5.21
N ILE A 339 -9.74 -12.87 4.43
CA ILE A 339 -10.14 -11.56 4.96
C ILE A 339 -11.34 -11.60 5.92
N PHE A 340 -12.25 -12.59 5.78
CA PHE A 340 -13.41 -12.73 6.65
C PHE A 340 -13.07 -13.28 8.04
N SER A 341 -11.90 -13.92 8.17
CA SER A 341 -11.37 -14.38 9.45
C SER A 341 -10.63 -13.28 10.21
N GLN A 342 -10.37 -12.11 9.60
CA GLN A 342 -9.48 -11.10 10.17
C GLN A 342 -10.24 -9.92 10.80
N TYR A 343 -9.73 -9.35 11.90
CA TYR A 343 -10.22 -8.07 12.45
C TYR A 343 -9.64 -6.88 11.69
N THR A 344 -10.08 -6.69 10.45
CA THR A 344 -9.77 -5.49 9.65
C THR A 344 -10.88 -4.45 9.79
N ILE A 345 -10.59 -3.17 9.54
CA ILE A 345 -11.60 -2.09 9.59
C ILE A 345 -12.81 -2.39 8.68
N ARG A 346 -12.59 -3.10 7.57
CA ARG A 346 -13.64 -3.49 6.62
C ARG A 346 -14.50 -4.66 7.08
N ASN A 347 -13.98 -5.50 7.98
CA ASN A 347 -14.61 -6.72 8.45
C ASN A 347 -15.02 -6.64 9.93
N LEU A 348 -15.13 -5.42 10.48
CA LEU A 348 -15.36 -5.19 11.90
C LEU A 348 -16.74 -4.56 12.15
N GLU A 349 -17.48 -5.09 13.12
CA GLU A 349 -18.70 -4.46 13.63
C GLU A 349 -18.83 -4.59 15.15
N MET A 350 -19.74 -3.80 15.74
CA MET A 350 -20.10 -3.97 17.16
C MET A 350 -20.88 -5.27 17.32
N ASN A 351 -20.63 -6.01 18.40
CA ASN A 351 -21.40 -7.21 18.68
C ASN A 351 -22.89 -6.88 18.89
N ASP A 352 -23.74 -7.42 18.02
CA ASP A 352 -25.18 -7.19 18.00
C ASP A 352 -25.91 -7.84 19.18
N LYS A 353 -25.42 -8.98 19.69
CA LYS A 353 -25.94 -9.60 20.92
C LYS A 353 -25.74 -8.68 22.13
N ILE A 354 -24.54 -8.08 22.26
CA ILE A 354 -24.24 -7.13 23.33
C ILE A 354 -25.04 -5.83 23.18
N LEU A 355 -25.23 -5.34 21.95
CA LEU A 355 -26.08 -4.17 21.70
C LEU A 355 -27.55 -4.42 22.06
N ALA A 356 -28.04 -5.65 21.85
CA ALA A 356 -29.39 -6.05 22.22
C ALA A 356 -29.53 -6.26 23.75
N ASN A 357 -28.50 -6.81 24.39
CA ASN A 357 -28.47 -7.06 25.82
C ASN A 357 -27.07 -6.81 26.41
N TYR A 358 -26.91 -5.66 27.08
CA TYR A 358 -25.65 -5.29 27.72
C TYR A 358 -25.22 -6.22 28.86
N SER A 359 -26.14 -7.00 29.43
CA SER A 359 -25.79 -7.97 30.47
C SER A 359 -24.91 -9.11 29.96
N LEU A 360 -24.85 -9.34 28.64
CA LEU A 360 -23.97 -10.35 28.05
C LEU A 360 -22.49 -9.94 28.02
N LEU A 361 -22.17 -8.66 28.26
CA LEU A 361 -20.79 -8.20 28.27
C LEU A 361 -20.04 -8.81 29.48
N PRO A 362 -18.91 -9.51 29.28
CA PRO A 362 -18.20 -10.17 30.37
C PRO A 362 -17.52 -9.16 31.30
N VAL A 363 -18.16 -8.81 32.43
CA VAL A 363 -17.64 -7.80 33.39
C VAL A 363 -17.69 -8.24 34.85
N MET A 364 -18.31 -9.37 35.13
CA MET A 364 -18.44 -9.97 36.45
C MET A 364 -17.28 -10.93 36.72
N SER A 365 -16.86 -11.06 37.99
CA SER A 365 -15.91 -12.10 38.40
C SER A 365 -16.50 -13.48 38.08
N ASN A 366 -15.65 -14.41 37.66
CA ASN A 366 -16.08 -15.75 37.32
C ASN A 366 -16.33 -16.57 38.59
N PRO A 367 -17.53 -17.14 38.80
CA PRO A 367 -17.82 -17.99 39.95
C PRO A 367 -16.89 -19.21 40.05
N GLN A 368 -16.38 -19.72 38.92
CA GLN A 368 -15.44 -20.85 38.89
C GLN A 368 -14.06 -20.47 39.44
N ALA A 369 -13.68 -19.19 39.37
CA ALA A 369 -12.47 -18.67 40.01
C ALA A 369 -12.63 -18.42 41.53
N GLY A 370 -13.81 -18.70 42.10
CA GLY A 370 -14.07 -18.62 43.54
C GLY A 370 -14.68 -17.31 44.02
N GLU A 371 -14.95 -16.35 43.12
CA GLU A 371 -15.63 -15.08 43.43
C GLU A 371 -16.97 -15.01 42.71
N ASN A 372 -18.07 -14.78 43.45
CA ASN A 372 -19.42 -14.81 42.88
C ASN A 372 -20.19 -13.51 43.14
N GLY A 373 -20.89 -13.01 42.11
CA GLY A 373 -21.84 -11.90 42.21
C GLY A 373 -21.21 -10.51 42.36
N VAL A 374 -19.91 -10.37 42.05
CA VAL A 374 -19.19 -9.08 42.08
C VAL A 374 -18.62 -8.76 40.70
N TYR A 375 -18.42 -7.47 40.42
CA TYR A 375 -17.69 -7.05 39.22
C TYR A 375 -16.23 -7.46 39.32
N SER A 376 -15.60 -7.80 38.18
CA SER A 376 -14.17 -8.10 38.08
C SER A 376 -13.34 -6.82 38.31
N GLN A 377 -13.20 -6.43 39.57
CA GLN A 377 -12.56 -5.20 40.02
C GLN A 377 -11.31 -5.51 40.86
N GLY A 378 -10.44 -4.51 41.02
CA GLY A 378 -9.20 -4.64 41.78
C GLY A 378 -8.00 -5.06 40.92
N PRO A 379 -6.83 -5.27 41.55
CA PRO A 379 -5.61 -5.65 40.84
C PRO A 379 -5.80 -6.96 40.08
N GLY A 380 -5.59 -6.95 38.76
CA GLY A 380 -5.80 -8.12 37.89
C GLY A 380 -7.23 -8.31 37.39
N GLY A 381 -8.21 -7.52 37.88
CA GLY A 381 -9.56 -7.49 37.33
C GLY A 381 -9.64 -6.81 35.96
N ILE A 382 -10.76 -6.96 35.27
CA ILE A 382 -10.90 -6.56 33.87
C ILE A 382 -10.55 -5.09 33.62
N TYR A 383 -10.99 -4.18 34.48
CA TYR A 383 -10.76 -2.74 34.31
C TYR A 383 -9.28 -2.36 34.50
N ASP A 384 -8.60 -3.00 35.44
CA ASP A 384 -7.17 -2.80 35.71
C ASP A 384 -6.33 -3.37 34.57
N THR A 385 -6.67 -4.57 34.08
CA THR A 385 -6.01 -5.22 32.95
C THR A 385 -6.18 -4.41 31.66
N LEU A 386 -7.40 -3.94 31.37
CA LEU A 386 -7.66 -3.09 30.20
C LEU A 386 -6.83 -1.81 30.24
N LEU A 387 -6.80 -1.14 31.40
CA LEU A 387 -6.02 0.09 31.57
C LEU A 387 -4.51 -0.15 31.45
N LYS A 388 -4.00 -1.25 32.02
CA LYS A 388 -2.59 -1.64 31.89
C LYS A 388 -2.21 -1.89 30.44
N LYS A 389 -2.99 -2.71 29.72
CA LYS A 389 -2.75 -3.00 28.30
C LYS A 389 -2.88 -1.77 27.40
N TRP A 390 -3.78 -0.84 27.75
CA TRP A 390 -3.92 0.41 27.00
C TRP A 390 -2.63 1.26 26.97
N TYR A 391 -1.87 1.24 28.08
CA TYR A 391 -0.60 1.98 28.21
C TYR A 391 0.65 1.12 27.99
N GLU A 392 0.47 -0.18 27.73
CA GLU A 392 1.56 -1.09 27.42
C GLU A 392 2.17 -0.73 26.06
N LYS A 393 3.51 -0.69 26.00
CA LYS A 393 4.24 -0.39 24.77
C LYS A 393 4.57 -1.68 24.04
N SER A 394 3.76 -2.00 23.04
CA SER A 394 3.93 -3.21 22.23
C SER A 394 3.79 -2.97 20.73
N ALA A 395 3.13 -1.89 20.31
CA ALA A 395 2.79 -1.66 18.92
C ALA A 395 3.98 -1.09 18.14
N VAL A 396 4.38 -1.76 17.06
CA VAL A 396 5.46 -1.34 16.15
C VAL A 396 4.86 -0.64 14.94
N LEU A 397 5.33 0.56 14.64
CA LEU A 397 4.82 1.39 13.55
C LEU A 397 5.55 1.14 12.22
N ASP A 398 6.86 0.88 12.28
CA ASP A 398 7.71 0.67 11.09
C ASP A 398 8.61 -0.55 11.33
N PRO A 399 8.52 -1.60 10.48
CA PRO A 399 9.31 -2.82 10.64
C PRO A 399 10.81 -2.58 10.47
N ASN A 400 11.24 -1.47 9.86
CA ASN A 400 12.66 -1.11 9.79
C ASN A 400 13.22 -0.61 11.14
N THR A 401 12.34 -0.29 12.10
CA THR A 401 12.71 0.15 13.45
C THR A 401 11.98 -0.68 14.52
N PRO A 402 12.20 -2.01 14.57
CA PRO A 402 11.37 -2.92 15.39
C PRO A 402 11.52 -2.70 16.89
N LEU A 403 12.58 -2.01 17.33
CA LEU A 403 12.81 -1.66 18.74
C LEU A 403 12.01 -0.43 19.20
N THR A 404 11.42 0.33 18.27
CA THR A 404 10.62 1.51 18.59
C THR A 404 9.17 1.10 18.73
N VAL A 405 8.77 0.87 19.98
CA VAL A 405 7.41 0.45 20.36
C VAL A 405 6.62 1.62 20.95
N TYR A 406 5.33 1.66 20.61
CA TYR A 406 4.38 2.67 21.04
C TYR A 406 3.30 2.03 21.90
N ALA A 407 2.75 2.80 22.83
CA ALA A 407 1.44 2.50 23.40
C ALA A 407 0.35 2.90 22.41
N TYR A 408 -0.85 2.34 22.54
CA TYR A 408 -1.98 2.68 21.67
C TYR A 408 -2.27 4.18 21.60
N SER A 409 -2.14 4.88 22.74
CA SER A 409 -2.34 6.33 22.80
C SER A 409 -1.30 7.14 22.01
N ASP A 410 -0.08 6.62 21.87
CA ASP A 410 1.03 7.29 21.20
C ASP A 410 1.22 6.83 19.76
N TYR A 411 0.71 5.66 19.39
CA TYR A 411 0.87 5.07 18.06
C TYR A 411 0.32 5.98 16.96
N TYR A 412 -0.92 6.46 17.11
CA TYR A 412 -1.53 7.36 16.13
C TYR A 412 -0.73 8.66 15.96
N LYS A 413 -0.20 9.20 17.06
CA LYS A 413 0.67 10.37 17.01
C LYS A 413 1.98 10.06 16.27
N GLY A 414 2.62 8.94 16.57
CA GLY A 414 3.82 8.47 15.87
C GLY A 414 3.60 8.30 14.37
N MET A 415 2.45 7.76 13.97
CA MET A 415 2.04 7.63 12.56
C MET A 415 1.95 8.99 11.87
N ILE A 416 1.26 9.96 12.48
CA ILE A 416 1.13 11.32 11.93
C ILE A 416 2.48 12.06 11.91
N ASP A 417 3.31 11.91 12.95
CA ASP A 417 4.64 12.51 13.01
C ASP A 417 5.56 11.94 11.92
N GLY A 418 5.49 10.63 11.67
CA GLY A 418 6.19 9.97 10.58
C GLY A 418 5.78 10.49 9.20
N LEU A 419 4.46 10.55 8.95
CA LEU A 419 3.90 11.11 7.72
C LEU A 419 4.31 12.57 7.51
N SER A 420 4.22 13.39 8.56
CA SER A 420 4.60 14.80 8.53
C SER A 420 6.08 15.00 8.19
N THR A 421 6.95 14.19 8.80
CA THR A 421 8.39 14.23 8.53
C THR A 421 8.70 13.86 7.09
N GLN A 422 8.10 12.78 6.57
CA GLN A 422 8.26 12.39 5.16
C GLN A 422 7.72 13.45 4.20
N GLY A 423 6.54 14.00 4.49
CA GLY A 423 5.93 15.06 3.70
C GLY A 423 6.79 16.32 3.65
N HIS A 424 7.43 16.72 4.77
CA HIS A 424 8.37 17.84 4.77
C HIS A 424 9.58 17.53 3.87
N VAL A 425 10.16 16.34 3.96
CA VAL A 425 11.33 15.97 3.14
C VAL A 425 10.98 16.05 1.64
N TRP A 426 9.86 15.47 1.23
CA TRP A 426 9.42 15.52 -0.17
C TRP A 426 9.08 16.93 -0.63
N LYS A 427 8.44 17.74 0.22
CA LYS A 427 8.17 19.14 -0.10
C LYS A 427 9.46 19.92 -0.34
N THR A 428 10.46 19.75 0.51
CA THR A 428 11.77 20.38 0.32
C THR A 428 12.45 19.91 -0.97
N MET A 429 12.40 18.61 -1.27
CA MET A 429 12.95 18.08 -2.53
C MET A 429 12.24 18.67 -3.76
N LEU A 430 10.91 18.78 -3.72
CA LEU A 430 10.12 19.39 -4.80
C LEU A 430 10.46 20.87 -4.98
N ASP A 431 10.56 21.63 -3.89
CA ASP A 431 10.93 23.05 -3.93
C ASP A 431 12.33 23.25 -4.55
N ASP A 432 13.28 22.37 -4.26
CA ASP A 432 14.64 22.44 -4.81
C ASP A 432 14.68 22.03 -6.29
N GLN A 433 13.94 20.98 -6.69
CA GLN A 433 13.84 20.57 -8.08
C GLN A 433 13.13 21.62 -8.94
N THR A 434 12.07 22.24 -8.43
CA THR A 434 11.33 23.30 -9.13
C THR A 434 12.25 24.48 -9.45
N LYS A 435 13.05 24.94 -8.47
CA LYS A 435 14.04 26.01 -8.69
C LYS A 435 15.11 25.63 -9.71
N LEU A 436 15.52 24.36 -9.74
CA LEU A 436 16.49 23.88 -10.72
C LEU A 436 15.90 23.92 -12.13
N VAL A 437 14.65 23.49 -12.30
CA VAL A 437 13.93 23.56 -13.59
C VAL A 437 13.80 25.02 -14.04
N GLU A 438 13.35 25.92 -13.16
CA GLU A 438 13.26 27.36 -13.46
C GLU A 438 14.63 27.93 -13.90
N SER A 439 15.71 27.58 -13.19
CA SER A 439 17.06 28.05 -13.53
C SER A 439 17.54 27.55 -14.90
N ILE A 440 17.16 26.33 -15.29
CA ILE A 440 17.49 25.76 -16.60
C ILE A 440 16.63 26.40 -17.69
N GLU A 441 15.35 26.62 -17.43
CA GLU A 441 14.43 27.28 -18.34
C GLU A 441 14.86 28.72 -18.63
N ASP A 442 15.28 29.48 -17.61
CA ASP A 442 15.85 30.83 -17.79
C ASP A 442 17.07 30.82 -18.72
N LYS A 443 17.95 29.82 -18.59
CA LYS A 443 19.12 29.66 -19.48
C LYS A 443 18.69 29.29 -20.89
N ARG A 444 17.68 28.43 -21.03
CA ARG A 444 17.13 28.03 -22.32
C ARG A 444 16.54 29.23 -23.05
N GLN A 445 15.78 30.08 -22.37
CA GLN A 445 15.21 31.32 -22.92
C GLN A 445 16.28 32.33 -23.32
N GLN A 446 17.36 32.47 -22.54
CA GLN A 446 18.50 33.32 -22.91
C GLN A 446 19.17 32.86 -24.22
N MET A 447 19.33 31.54 -24.41
CA MET A 447 19.89 31.00 -25.65
C MET A 447 18.92 31.14 -26.84
N ALA A 448 17.63 30.82 -26.64
CA ALA A 448 16.61 30.95 -27.67
C ALA A 448 16.45 32.40 -28.15
N GLY A 449 16.55 33.38 -27.24
CA GLY A 449 16.53 34.81 -27.59
C GLY A 449 17.66 35.23 -28.53
N VAL A 450 18.86 34.64 -28.39
CA VAL A 450 19.98 34.92 -29.32
C VAL A 450 19.72 34.33 -30.71
N ALA A 451 19.14 33.14 -30.79
CA ALA A 451 18.82 32.50 -32.07
C ALA A 451 17.80 33.30 -32.90
N THR A 452 16.79 33.90 -32.25
CA THR A 452 15.82 34.79 -32.94
C THR A 452 16.46 36.04 -33.53
N ASP A 453 17.46 36.62 -32.85
CA ASP A 453 18.20 37.77 -33.37
C ASP A 453 19.05 37.37 -34.59
N GLU A 454 19.66 36.18 -34.56
CA GLU A 454 20.40 35.64 -35.71
C GLU A 454 19.48 35.36 -36.91
N GLU A 455 18.29 34.76 -36.70
CA GLU A 455 17.32 34.54 -37.79
C GLU A 455 16.84 35.86 -38.43
N LEU A 456 16.61 36.91 -37.62
CA LEU A 456 16.26 38.23 -38.15
C LEU A 456 17.38 38.82 -39.02
N VAL A 457 18.65 38.63 -38.62
CA VAL A 457 19.81 39.04 -39.41
C VAL A 457 19.86 38.29 -40.74
N TYR A 458 19.62 36.97 -40.74
CA TYR A 458 19.56 36.17 -41.97
C TYR A 458 18.41 36.62 -42.87
N LEU A 459 17.23 36.92 -42.32
CA LEU A 459 16.08 37.43 -43.08
C LEU A 459 16.40 38.76 -43.76
N LEU A 460 17.03 39.69 -43.04
CA LEU A 460 17.48 40.96 -43.61
C LEU A 460 18.53 40.74 -44.71
N GLN A 461 19.45 39.80 -44.52
CA GLN A 461 20.44 39.43 -45.54
C GLN A 461 19.77 38.89 -46.80
N TYR A 462 18.79 37.98 -46.68
CA TYR A 462 18.03 37.46 -47.81
C TYR A 462 17.21 38.54 -48.51
N GLN A 463 16.58 39.46 -47.76
CA GLN A 463 15.87 40.60 -48.33
C GLN A 463 16.81 41.50 -49.14
N HIS A 464 18.01 41.77 -48.63
CA HIS A 464 19.03 42.54 -49.35
C HIS A 464 19.56 41.80 -50.59
N ALA A 465 19.83 40.50 -50.49
CA ALA A 465 20.25 39.68 -51.61
C ALA A 465 19.18 39.61 -52.70
N PHE A 466 17.91 39.45 -52.33
CA PHE A 466 16.78 39.45 -53.25
C PHE A 466 16.60 40.79 -53.95
N ASN A 467 16.70 41.90 -53.21
CA ASN A 467 16.67 43.25 -53.78
C ASN A 467 17.85 43.49 -54.75
N ALA A 468 19.05 43.01 -54.42
CA ALA A 468 20.22 43.11 -55.29
C ALA A 468 20.06 42.25 -56.55
N ALA A 469 19.59 41.01 -56.42
CA ALA A 469 19.31 40.12 -57.54
C ALA A 469 18.22 40.69 -58.46
N SER A 470 17.15 41.26 -57.88
CA SER A 470 16.08 41.92 -58.64
C SER A 470 16.60 43.12 -59.44
N ARG A 471 17.48 43.94 -58.84
CA ARG A 471 18.16 45.04 -59.57
C ARG A 471 19.05 44.51 -60.69
N TYR A 472 19.78 43.42 -60.45
CA TYR A 472 20.64 42.80 -61.44
C TYR A 472 19.82 42.25 -62.62
N ILE A 473 18.71 41.56 -62.36
CA ILE A 473 17.77 41.08 -63.37
C ILE A 473 17.18 42.24 -64.16
N ASN A 474 16.72 43.31 -63.50
CA ASN A 474 16.22 44.51 -64.19
C ASN A 474 17.29 45.16 -65.08
N THR A 475 18.55 45.14 -64.65
CA THR A 475 19.66 45.68 -65.44
C THR A 475 19.93 44.80 -66.66
N ILE A 476 19.87 43.48 -66.51
CA ILE A 476 19.96 42.54 -67.64
C ILE A 476 18.78 42.71 -68.59
N ASP A 477 17.56 42.84 -68.08
CA ASP A 477 16.35 43.05 -68.88
C ASP A 477 16.46 44.33 -69.72
N GLN A 478 16.93 45.43 -69.10
CA GLN A 478 17.23 46.68 -69.82
C GLN A 478 18.33 46.51 -70.87
N MET A 479 19.39 45.74 -70.58
CA MET A 479 20.44 45.46 -71.57
C MET A 479 19.94 44.60 -72.73
N LEU A 480 19.11 43.60 -72.45
CA LEU A 480 18.49 42.76 -73.48
C LEU A 480 17.52 43.56 -74.35
N GLN A 481 16.69 44.40 -73.73
CA GLN A 481 15.79 45.30 -74.44
C GLN A 481 16.56 46.30 -75.32
N HIS A 482 17.66 46.87 -74.81
CA HIS A 482 18.52 47.75 -75.61
C HIS A 482 19.16 47.04 -76.82
N LEU A 483 19.55 45.77 -76.67
CA LEU A 483 20.07 44.97 -77.79
C LEU A 483 18.97 44.66 -78.82
N ILE A 484 17.74 44.37 -78.38
CA ILE A 484 16.60 44.11 -79.27
C ILE A 484 16.22 45.38 -80.05
N GLU A 485 16.13 46.53 -79.39
CA GLU A 485 15.76 47.81 -80.02
C GLU A 485 16.80 48.32 -81.04
N ARG A 486 18.07 47.90 -80.93
CA ARG A 486 19.12 48.23 -81.90
C ARG A 486 19.27 47.23 -83.06
N MET A 487 18.66 46.04 -82.96
CA MET A 487 18.70 45.01 -84.01
C MET A 487 17.43 45.00 -84.89
N ALA A 488 16.35 45.66 -84.48
CA ALA A 488 15.22 46.02 -85.33
C ALA A 488 15.49 47.33 -86.08
#